data_AF-A0A7X6VES5-F1
#
_entry.id   AF-A0A7X6VES5-F1
#
_cell.length_a   1.000
_cell.length_b   1.000
_cell.length_c   1.000
_cell.angle_alpha   90.00
_cell.angle_beta   90.00
_cell.angle_gamma   90.00
#
_symmetry.space_group_name_H-M   'P 1'
#
loop_
_entity.id
_entity.type
_entity.pdbx_description
1 polymer ?
#
loop_
_entity_poly.entity_id
_entity_poly.type
_entity_poly.pdbx_seq_one_letter_code
_entity_poly.pdbx_strand_id
1 'polypeptide(L)' 'MLQGQYGISDLAISVPTVVDRNGINRILEVPLAENEQKLLKNSADTLKSVIKELRI' A
#
# COMPACT_ATOMS: atom_id res chain seq x y z
N MET A 1 4.72 6.97 1.68
CA MET A 1 4.91 5.94 0.64
C MET A 1 5.09 4.60 1.34
N LEU A 2 4.45 3.54 0.85
CA LEU A 2 4.66 2.20 1.38
C LEU A 2 6.09 1.73 1.04
N GLN A 3 6.87 1.36 2.06
CA GLN A 3 8.25 0.90 1.94
C GLN A 3 8.35 -0.60 2.27
N GLY A 4 7.51 -1.43 1.66
CA GLY A 4 7.56 -2.90 1.81
C GLY A 4 6.49 -3.52 2.72
N GLN A 5 5.58 -2.73 3.28
CA GLN A 5 4.43 -3.26 4.03
C GLN A 5 3.45 -3.96 3.08
N TYR A 6 2.93 -5.10 3.52
CA TYR A 6 2.12 -6.01 2.70
C TYR A 6 2.82 -6.50 1.40
N GLY A 7 4.16 -6.43 1.35
CA GLY A 7 4.93 -6.79 0.16
C GLY A 7 4.81 -5.79 -1.00
N ILE A 8 4.31 -4.58 -0.73
CA ILE A 8 4.12 -3.52 -1.71
C ILE A 8 5.12 -2.40 -1.42
N SER A 9 5.92 -2.08 -2.44
CA SER A 9 6.91 -1.00 -2.42
C SER A 9 6.67 -0.08 -3.62
N ASP A 10 6.96 1.21 -3.46
CA ASP A 10 6.83 2.25 -4.51
C ASP A 10 5.40 2.55 -4.94
N LEU A 11 4.44 2.35 -4.04
CA LEU A 11 3.04 2.69 -4.28
C LEU A 11 2.45 3.46 -3.10
N ALA A 12 1.58 4.42 -3.40
CA ALA A 12 0.76 5.10 -2.42
C ALA A 12 -0.65 4.48 -2.44
N ILE A 13 -0.94 3.64 -1.45
CA ILE A 13 -2.28 3.10 -1.18
C ILE A 13 -2.73 3.61 0.19
N SER A 14 -4.00 3.97 0.30
CA SER A 14 -4.64 4.30 1.57
C SER A 14 -4.75 3.04 2.42
N VAL A 15 -3.85 2.90 3.39
CA VAL A 15 -3.86 1.87 4.42
C VAL A 15 -4.15 2.51 5.79
N PRO A 16 -4.74 1.77 6.73
CA PRO A 16 -4.93 2.26 8.10
C PRO A 16 -3.57 2.62 8.70
N THR A 17 -3.40 3.91 8.97
CA THR A 17 -2.12 4.49 9.38
C THR A 17 -2.34 5.32 10.62
N VAL A 18 -1.51 5.13 11.64
CA VAL A 18 -1.48 6.00 12.82
C VAL A 18 -0.64 7.21 12.47
N VAL A 19 -1.27 8.37 12.50
CA VAL A 19 -0.65 9.68 12.36
C VAL A 19 -0.63 10.38 13.72
N ASP A 20 0.50 11.00 14.03
CA ASP A 20 0.72 11.80 15.23
C ASP A 20 1.18 13.22 14.82
N ARG A 21 1.40 14.10 15.79
CA ARG A 21 1.91 15.48 15.59
C ARG A 21 3.21 15.58 14.77
N ASN A 22 3.97 14.50 14.64
CA ASN A 22 5.19 14.41 13.84
C ASN A 22 4.96 13.78 12.45
N GLY A 23 3.72 13.53 12.04
CA GLY A 23 3.36 12.91 10.76
C GLY A 23 2.99 11.44 10.89
N ILE A 24 3.39 10.62 9.91
CA ILE A 24 3.07 9.19 9.87
C ILE A 24 3.90 8.47 10.94
N ASN A 25 3.25 8.01 12.02
CA ASN A 25 3.92 7.34 13.14
C ASN A 25 4.14 5.85 12.81
N ARG A 26 3.10 5.15 12.33
CA ARG A 26 3.19 3.75 11.91
C ARG A 26 2.02 3.35 11.02
N ILE A 27 2.26 2.46 10.07
CA ILE A 27 1.20 1.82 9.30
C ILE A 27 0.75 0.58 10.09
N LEU A 28 -0.56 0.42 10.29
CA LEU A 28 -1.09 -0.78 10.92
C LEU A 28 -1.07 -1.91 9.89
N GLU A 29 -0.27 -2.92 10.17
CA GLU A 29 -0.44 -4.25 9.59
C GLU A 29 -1.59 -4.94 10.33
N VAL A 30 -2.81 -4.70 9.87
CA VAL A 30 -3.99 -5.44 10.33
C VAL A 30 -3.95 -6.82 9.68
N PRO A 31 -4.28 -7.90 10.41
CA PRO A 31 -4.41 -9.22 9.82
C PRO A 31 -5.59 -9.21 8.84
N LEU A 32 -5.27 -8.94 7.56
CA LEU A 32 -6.19 -9.08 6.45
C LEU A 32 -6.41 -10.56 6.18
N ALA A 33 -7.65 -10.94 5.90
CA ALA A 33 -7.94 -12.29 5.45
C ALA A 33 -7.24 -12.56 4.10
N GLU A 34 -6.95 -13.83 3.78
CA GLU A 34 -6.17 -14.20 2.58
C GLU A 34 -6.78 -13.64 1.27
N ASN A 35 -8.11 -13.55 1.21
CA ASN A 35 -8.85 -12.93 0.11
C ASN A 35 -8.57 -11.43 0.00
N GLU A 36 -8.60 -10.70 1.11
CA GLU A 36 -8.32 -9.26 1.15
C GLU A 36 -6.85 -8.97 0.83
N GLN A 37 -5.91 -9.80 1.29
CA GLN A 37 -4.50 -9.69 0.90
C GLN A 37 -4.32 -9.86 -0.62
N LYS A 38 -5.02 -10.83 -1.23
CA LYS A 38 -5.04 -11.01 -2.68
C LYS A 38 -5.60 -9.81 -3.42
N LEU A 39 -6.70 -9.24 -2.92
CA LEU A 39 -7.33 -8.05 -3.51
C LEU A 39 -6.43 -6.83 -3.40
N LEU A 40 -5.82 -6.61 -2.23
CA LEU A 40 -4.87 -5.53 -1.99
C LEU A 40 -3.68 -5.63 -2.95
N LYS A 41 -3.12 -6.84 -3.11
CA LYS A 41 -2.02 -7.10 -4.04
C LYS A 41 -2.43 -6.85 -5.48
N ASN A 42 -3.63 -7.26 -5.89
CA ASN A 42 -4.15 -7.04 -7.24
C ASN A 42 -4.38 -5.54 -7.53
N SER A 43 -4.93 -4.79 -6.58
CA SER A 43 -5.04 -3.32 -6.70
C SER A 43 -3.67 -2.67 -6.81
N ALA A 44 -2.69 -3.15 -6.04
CA ALA A 44 -1.32 -2.64 -6.09
C ALA A 44 -0.62 -2.93 -7.43
N ASP A 45 -0.74 -4.14 -7.95
CA ASP A 45 -0.21 -4.51 -9.27
C ASP A 45 -0.87 -3.70 -10.40
N THR A 46 -2.19 -3.50 -10.32
CA THR A 46 -2.93 -2.67 -11.28
C THR A 46 -2.42 -1.23 -11.29
N LEU A 47 -2.31 -0.61 -10.10
CA LEU A 47 -1.77 0.74 -9.97
C LEU A 47 -0.31 0.83 -10.44
N LYS A 48 0.51 -0.17 -10.14
CA LYS A 48 1.90 -0.24 -10.61
C LYS A 48 1.98 -0.34 -12.14
N SER A 49 1.07 -1.10 -12.77
CA SER A 49 0.96 -1.17 -14.23
C SER A 49 0.55 0.17 -14.83
N VAL A 50 -0.43 0.85 -14.24
CA VAL A 50 -0.88 2.19 -14.68
C VAL A 50 0.22 3.23 -14.53
N ILE A 51 0.96 3.24 -13.41
CA ILE A 51 2.12 4.12 -13.19
C ILE A 51 3.22 3.83 -14.22
N LYS A 52 3.46 2.56 -14.55
CA LYS A 52 4.44 2.15 -15.57
C LYS A 52 4.00 2.58 -16.98
N GLU A 53 2.71 2.53 -17.28
CA GLU A 53 2.14 3.05 -18.52
C GLU A 53 2.25 4.57 -18.62
N LEU A 54 2.10 5.27 -17.49
CA LEU A 54 2.09 6.74 -17.43
C LEU A 54 3.43 7.41 -17.70
N ARG A 55 4.54 6.67 -17.93
CA ARG A 55 5.89 7.16 -18.35
C ARG A 55 6.10 8.67 -18.10
N ILE A 56 6.25 9.03 -16.82
CA ILE A 56 6.83 10.30 -16.38
C ILE A 56 8.31 10.07 -16.14
#